data_AF-A0A226N8W4-F1
#
_entry.id   AF-A0A226N8W4-F1
#
_cell.length_a   1.000
_cell.length_b   1.000
_cell.length_c   1.000
_cell.angle_alpha   90.00
_cell.angle_beta   90.00
_cell.angle_gamma   90.00
#
_symmetry.space_group_name_H-M   'P 1'
#
loop_
_entity.id
_entity.type
_entity.pdbx_description
1 polymer ?
#
loop_
_entity_poly.entity_id
_entity_poly.type
_entity_poly.pdbx_seq_one_letter_code
_entity_poly.pdbx_strand_id
1 'polypeptide(L)'
;MLLGRAAQPARCLSERLSPCARRRFWGWLNAVFNKAASEWLLRCGALVRYQGYEKWQQDYNGLPTGPLGKYKIEAINATESCIMYRGFDYLDGLEHVSEIKLRKCIYIQDECLQRISETKNLQKSLLRLKIISCGNVTDKGVIALHKLTNLEYLYLSDLPGIRQKETTARILQQALPNLELELDLD
;
A
#
# COMPACT_ATOMS: atom_id res chain seq x y z
N MET A 1 -58.55 -16.84 -0.67
CA MET A 1 -57.47 -17.75 -1.12
C MET A 1 -56.89 -17.14 -2.40
N LEU A 2 -55.78 -16.40 -2.31
CA LEU A 2 -54.41 -16.82 -2.67
C LEU A 2 -54.32 -17.19 -4.16
N LEU A 3 -53.62 -16.47 -5.04
CA LEU A 3 -52.15 -16.32 -5.16
C LEU A 3 -51.86 -15.01 -5.94
N GLY A 4 -50.93 -14.13 -5.60
CA GLY A 4 -49.53 -14.36 -5.22
C GLY A 4 -48.61 -14.05 -6.42
N ARG A 5 -48.39 -12.76 -6.77
CA ARG A 5 -47.35 -12.35 -7.74
C ARG A 5 -45.97 -12.57 -7.11
N ALA A 6 -45.26 -13.62 -7.54
CA ALA A 6 -43.88 -13.83 -7.17
C ALA A 6 -42.95 -13.12 -8.16
N ALA A 7 -42.26 -12.08 -7.70
CA ALA A 7 -41.11 -11.51 -8.39
C ALA A 7 -39.95 -12.54 -8.36
N GLN A 8 -39.37 -12.83 -9.53
CA GLN A 8 -38.17 -13.66 -9.61
C GLN A 8 -36.98 -12.87 -9.06
N PRO A 9 -36.20 -13.40 -8.08
CA PRO A 9 -34.98 -12.75 -7.66
C PRO A 9 -33.93 -12.87 -8.77
N ALA A 10 -33.30 -11.73 -9.08
CA ALA A 10 -32.15 -11.66 -9.97
C ALA A 10 -31.09 -12.67 -9.52
N ARG A 11 -30.94 -13.76 -10.29
CA ARG A 11 -29.89 -14.73 -10.08
C ARG A 11 -28.55 -14.03 -10.30
N CYS A 12 -27.81 -13.94 -9.22
CA CYS A 12 -26.41 -13.55 -9.14
C CYS A 12 -25.62 -14.19 -10.30
N LEU A 13 -25.19 -13.36 -11.26
CA LEU A 13 -24.24 -13.72 -12.33
C LEU A 13 -22.83 -13.87 -11.73
N SER A 14 -22.68 -14.78 -10.77
CA SER A 14 -21.37 -15.34 -10.42
C SER A 14 -21.15 -16.58 -11.29
N GLU A 15 -21.13 -16.39 -12.61
CA GLU A 15 -20.73 -17.45 -13.53
C GLU A 15 -19.22 -17.70 -13.35
N ARG A 16 -18.91 -18.96 -13.05
CA ARG A 16 -17.58 -19.49 -12.76
C ARG A 16 -16.69 -19.34 -14.00
N LEU A 17 -15.94 -18.24 -14.07
CA LEU A 17 -14.86 -18.08 -15.05
C LEU A 17 -13.90 -19.27 -14.98
N SER A 18 -13.51 -19.80 -16.14
CA SER A 18 -12.47 -20.83 -16.22
C SER A 18 -11.18 -20.34 -15.55
N PRO A 19 -10.33 -21.23 -14.97
CA PRO A 19 -9.11 -20.82 -14.29
C PRO A 19 -8.18 -19.94 -15.16
N CYS A 20 -8.17 -20.17 -16.48
CA CYS A 20 -7.42 -19.39 -17.45
C CYS A 20 -8.01 -17.97 -17.65
N ALA A 21 -9.33 -17.86 -17.78
CA ALA A 21 -10.01 -16.56 -17.90
C ALA A 21 -9.90 -15.74 -16.60
N ARG A 22 -9.99 -16.40 -15.44
CA ARG A 22 -9.78 -15.78 -14.13
C ARG A 22 -8.38 -15.19 -14.01
N ARG A 23 -7.33 -15.93 -14.38
CA ARG A 23 -5.94 -15.43 -14.36
C ARG A 23 -5.74 -14.23 -15.29
N ARG A 24 -6.35 -14.23 -16.48
CA ARG A 24 -6.30 -13.10 -17.42
C ARG A 24 -6.99 -11.85 -16.87
N PHE A 25 -8.16 -12.01 -16.24
CA PHE A 25 -8.89 -10.89 -15.64
C PHE A 25 -8.10 -10.25 -14.49
N TRP A 26 -7.60 -11.04 -13.54
CA TRP A 26 -6.84 -10.50 -12.41
C TRP A 26 -5.51 -9.88 -12.85
N GLY A 27 -4.83 -10.46 -13.86
CA GLY A 27 -3.65 -9.86 -14.45
C GLY A 27 -3.93 -8.51 -15.13
N TRP A 28 -5.03 -8.41 -15.88
CA TRP A 28 -5.47 -7.13 -16.45
C TRP A 28 -5.83 -6.11 -15.36
N LEU A 29 -6.54 -6.53 -14.31
CA LEU A 29 -6.94 -5.64 -13.24
C LEU A 29 -5.72 -5.08 -12.49
N ASN A 30 -4.76 -5.93 -12.13
CA ASN A 30 -3.48 -5.53 -11.54
C ASN A 30 -2.75 -4.51 -12.44
N ALA A 31 -2.75 -4.71 -13.76
CA ALA A 31 -2.17 -3.74 -14.69
C ALA A 31 -2.84 -2.35 -14.62
N VAL A 32 -4.16 -2.31 -14.53
CA VAL A 32 -4.91 -1.05 -14.37
C VAL A 32 -4.55 -0.35 -13.06
N PHE A 33 -4.47 -1.10 -11.96
CA PHE A 33 -4.07 -0.56 -10.67
C PHE A 33 -2.64 0.00 -10.69
N ASN A 34 -1.67 -0.71 -11.27
CA ASN A 34 -0.30 -0.23 -11.37
C ASN A 34 -0.19 1.10 -12.15
N LYS A 35 -0.94 1.23 -13.24
CA LYS A 35 -1.00 2.48 -14.00
C LYS A 35 -1.62 3.61 -13.18
N ALA A 36 -2.81 3.39 -12.61
CA ALA A 36 -3.53 4.39 -11.83
C ALA A 36 -2.73 4.84 -10.59
N ALA A 37 -2.10 3.89 -9.89
CA ALA A 37 -1.25 4.18 -8.74
C ALA A 37 0.00 4.98 -9.14
N SER A 38 0.65 4.63 -10.27
CA SER A 38 1.79 5.41 -10.77
C SER A 38 1.39 6.86 -11.08
N GLU A 39 0.25 7.04 -11.76
CA GLU A 39 -0.27 8.37 -12.08
C GLU A 39 -0.58 9.20 -10.82
N TRP A 40 -1.25 8.59 -9.85
CA TRP A 40 -1.56 9.24 -8.58
C TRP A 40 -0.29 9.62 -7.80
N LEU A 41 0.63 8.67 -7.62
CA LEU A 41 1.87 8.88 -6.88
C LEU A 41 2.69 10.01 -7.48
N LEU A 42 2.88 10.01 -8.82
CA LEU A 42 3.66 11.05 -9.49
C LEU A 42 2.99 12.42 -9.46
N ARG A 43 1.66 12.49 -9.61
CA ARG A 43 0.92 13.76 -9.45
C ARG A 43 1.04 14.34 -8.04
N CYS A 44 1.20 13.47 -7.05
CA CYS A 44 1.43 13.87 -5.66
C CYS A 44 2.90 14.11 -5.32
N GLY A 45 3.83 14.10 -6.30
CA GLY A 45 5.25 14.32 -6.07
C GLY A 45 6.01 13.12 -5.50
N ALA A 46 5.42 11.93 -5.51
CA ALA A 46 6.12 10.70 -5.17
C ALA A 46 6.76 10.05 -6.41
N LEU A 47 7.72 9.17 -6.16
CA LEU A 47 8.44 8.41 -7.17
C LEU A 47 8.05 6.94 -7.10
N VAL A 48 8.04 6.26 -8.25
CA VAL A 48 7.85 4.81 -8.29
C VAL A 48 9.01 4.13 -9.03
N ARG A 49 9.35 2.92 -8.62
CA ARG A 49 10.29 2.06 -9.33
C ARG A 49 9.57 0.77 -9.71
N TYR A 50 9.75 0.34 -10.95
CA TYR A 50 9.13 -0.88 -11.47
C TYR A 50 10.04 -2.09 -11.31
N GLN A 51 9.43 -3.27 -11.15
CA GLN A 51 10.14 -4.53 -11.04
C GLN A 51 11.06 -4.77 -12.24
N GLY A 52 12.34 -5.08 -11.96
CA GLY A 52 13.37 -5.30 -12.99
C GLY A 52 13.94 -4.02 -13.61
N TYR A 53 13.60 -2.84 -13.06
CA TYR A 53 14.17 -1.56 -13.46
C TYR A 53 14.88 -0.90 -12.27
N GLU A 54 16.10 -0.41 -12.50
CA GLU A 54 16.86 0.34 -11.50
C GLU A 54 16.42 1.80 -11.42
N LYS A 55 15.96 2.36 -12.54
CA LYS A 55 15.60 3.77 -12.65
C LYS A 55 14.26 4.06 -11.96
N TRP A 56 14.24 5.15 -11.18
CA TRP A 56 13.00 5.73 -10.63
C TRP A 56 12.24 6.53 -11.69
N GLN A 57 10.94 6.30 -11.73
CA GLN A 57 9.99 7.09 -12.50
C GLN A 57 9.57 8.31 -11.66
N GLN A 58 9.93 9.49 -12.18
CA GLN A 58 9.69 10.79 -11.53
C GLN A 58 8.91 11.76 -12.42
N ASP A 59 8.98 11.58 -13.75
CA ASP A 59 8.28 12.43 -14.70
C ASP A 59 6.90 11.84 -15.00
N TYR A 60 5.85 12.60 -14.69
CA TYR A 60 4.47 12.19 -14.97
C TYR A 60 4.23 12.02 -16.47
N ASN A 61 4.78 12.91 -17.30
CA ASN A 61 4.59 12.88 -18.75
C ASN A 61 5.37 11.74 -19.40
N GLY A 62 6.42 11.27 -18.73
CA GLY A 62 7.23 10.11 -19.12
C GLY A 62 6.70 8.77 -18.62
N LEU A 63 5.47 8.70 -18.08
CA LEU A 63 4.89 7.43 -17.65
C LEU A 63 4.78 6.46 -18.83
N PRO A 64 5.18 5.20 -18.65
CA PRO A 64 5.30 4.28 -19.77
C PRO A 64 3.92 3.92 -20.36
N THR A 65 3.77 4.12 -21.66
CA THR A 65 2.57 3.80 -22.46
C THR A 65 2.59 2.39 -23.05
N GLY A 66 3.54 1.55 -22.61
CA GLY A 66 3.76 0.20 -23.14
C GLY A 66 2.63 -0.79 -22.80
N PRO A 67 2.82 -2.08 -23.10
CA PRO A 67 1.80 -3.11 -22.90
C PRO A 67 1.26 -3.14 -21.47
N LEU A 68 -0.07 -3.27 -21.34
CA LEU A 68 -0.74 -3.43 -20.05
C LEU A 68 -0.14 -4.62 -19.29
N GLY A 69 0.26 -4.38 -18.04
CA GLY A 69 0.79 -5.39 -17.13
C GLY A 69 2.30 -5.57 -17.19
N LYS A 70 3.00 -4.87 -18.11
CA LYS A 70 4.46 -4.87 -18.17
C LYS A 70 5.10 -4.21 -16.95
N TYR A 71 4.51 -3.11 -16.47
CA TYR A 71 5.05 -2.30 -15.40
C TYR A 71 4.33 -2.60 -14.09
N LYS A 72 5.08 -3.12 -13.14
CA LYS A 72 4.61 -3.52 -11.80
C LYS A 72 5.40 -2.71 -10.79
N ILE A 73 4.73 -1.92 -9.96
CA ILE A 73 5.37 -1.10 -8.94
C ILE A 73 6.00 -2.04 -7.91
N GLU A 74 7.30 -1.86 -7.69
CA GLU A 74 8.08 -2.60 -6.71
C GLU A 74 8.43 -1.69 -5.52
N ALA A 75 8.84 -0.44 -5.78
CA ALA A 75 9.17 0.49 -4.71
C ALA A 75 8.47 1.84 -4.90
N ILE A 76 8.07 2.44 -3.78
CA ILE A 76 7.45 3.77 -3.69
C ILE A 76 8.34 4.65 -2.82
N ASN A 77 8.71 5.82 -3.33
CA ASN A 77 9.42 6.84 -2.56
C ASN A 77 8.61 8.13 -2.58
N ALA A 78 7.85 8.35 -1.51
CA ALA A 78 7.11 9.56 -1.25
C ALA A 78 7.96 10.44 -0.32
N THR A 79 8.91 11.20 -0.90
CA THR A 79 9.64 12.25 -0.17
C THR A 79 9.03 13.59 -0.51
N GLU A 80 8.62 14.37 0.51
CA GLU A 80 7.98 15.69 0.34
C GLU A 80 6.72 15.63 -0.54
N SER A 81 6.01 14.50 -0.46
CA SER A 81 4.81 14.22 -1.25
C SER A 81 3.54 14.64 -0.53
N CYS A 82 2.52 15.02 -1.31
CA CYS A 82 1.20 15.38 -0.80
C CYS A 82 0.20 14.21 -0.73
N ILE A 83 0.67 12.96 -0.77
CA ILE A 83 -0.20 11.79 -0.60
C ILE A 83 -0.90 11.79 0.76
N MET A 84 -2.16 11.36 0.77
CA MET A 84 -3.03 11.33 1.93
C MET A 84 -4.02 10.17 1.83
N TYR A 85 -4.68 9.83 2.94
CA TYR A 85 -5.60 8.68 3.10
C TYR A 85 -6.46 8.36 1.86
N ARG A 86 -7.14 9.37 1.27
CA ARG A 86 -8.08 9.18 0.15
C ARG A 86 -7.46 8.52 -1.09
N GLY A 87 -6.15 8.64 -1.30
CA GLY A 87 -5.47 8.04 -2.45
C GLY A 87 -5.03 6.59 -2.24
N PHE A 88 -5.08 6.07 -1.01
CA PHE A 88 -4.52 4.75 -0.70
C PHE A 88 -5.31 3.59 -1.32
N ASP A 89 -6.54 3.83 -1.78
CA ASP A 89 -7.32 2.84 -2.54
C ASP A 89 -6.61 2.40 -3.84
N TYR A 90 -5.75 3.25 -4.41
CA TYR A 90 -4.93 2.85 -5.58
C TYR A 90 -3.91 1.76 -5.25
N LEU A 91 -3.60 1.53 -3.98
CA LEU A 91 -2.67 0.48 -3.55
C LEU A 91 -3.34 -0.91 -3.52
N ASP A 92 -4.67 -0.99 -3.53
CA ASP A 92 -5.39 -2.25 -3.29
C ASP A 92 -5.05 -3.34 -4.29
N GLY A 93 -4.84 -2.99 -5.56
CA GLY A 93 -4.51 -3.94 -6.61
C GLY A 93 -3.01 -4.18 -6.82
N LEU A 94 -2.13 -3.55 -6.03
CA LEU A 94 -0.68 -3.69 -6.23
C LEU A 94 -0.14 -4.93 -5.54
N GLU A 95 0.26 -5.92 -6.32
CA GLU A 95 0.68 -7.25 -5.83
C GLU A 95 2.19 -7.38 -5.56
N HIS A 96 2.99 -6.39 -5.95
CA HIS A 96 4.45 -6.52 -6.04
C HIS A 96 5.23 -5.43 -5.29
N VAL A 97 4.55 -4.60 -4.48
CA VAL A 97 5.21 -3.52 -3.75
C VAL A 97 5.98 -4.10 -2.57
N SER A 98 7.30 -4.09 -2.65
CA SER A 98 8.20 -4.59 -1.62
C SER A 98 8.77 -3.49 -0.73
N GLU A 99 8.85 -2.25 -1.22
CA GLU A 99 9.46 -1.14 -0.48
C GLU A 99 8.58 0.13 -0.51
N ILE A 100 8.33 0.73 0.65
CA ILE A 100 7.68 2.04 0.76
C ILE A 100 8.53 2.95 1.64
N LYS A 101 8.82 4.15 1.15
CA LYS A 101 9.45 5.24 1.91
C LYS A 101 8.50 6.43 1.96
N LEU A 102 8.15 6.84 3.18
CA LEU A 102 7.40 8.05 3.49
C LEU A 102 8.35 9.00 4.20
N ARG A 103 8.68 10.14 3.59
CA ARG A 103 9.57 11.14 4.18
C ARG A 103 8.98 12.52 4.04
N LYS A 104 8.86 13.27 5.14
CA LYS A 104 8.32 14.63 5.15
C LYS A 104 6.93 14.74 4.46
N CYS A 105 6.10 13.70 4.61
CA CYS A 105 4.75 13.69 4.06
C CYS A 105 3.78 14.28 5.08
N ILE A 106 3.49 15.58 5.00
CA ILE A 106 2.74 16.31 6.01
C ILE A 106 1.28 15.84 6.18
N TYR A 107 0.70 15.19 5.17
CA TYR A 107 -0.67 14.70 5.19
C TYR A 107 -0.80 13.22 5.60
N ILE A 108 0.31 12.54 5.87
CA ILE A 108 0.30 11.17 6.40
C ILE A 108 -0.05 11.19 7.88
N GLN A 109 -1.06 10.42 8.25
CA GLN A 109 -1.62 10.28 9.60
C GLN A 109 -1.77 8.79 9.95
N ASP A 110 -2.19 8.48 11.17
CA ASP A 110 -2.39 7.11 11.65
C ASP A 110 -3.33 6.29 10.76
N GLU A 111 -4.40 6.91 10.26
CA GLU A 111 -5.38 6.30 9.36
C GLU A 111 -4.73 5.84 8.05
N CYS A 112 -3.69 6.54 7.58
CA CYS A 112 -2.95 6.14 6.38
C CYS A 112 -2.16 4.85 6.65
N LEU A 113 -1.51 4.74 7.82
CA LEU A 113 -0.76 3.55 8.20
C LEU A 113 -1.68 2.36 8.46
N GLN A 114 -2.83 2.59 9.09
CA GLN A 114 -3.88 1.59 9.22
C GLN A 114 -4.37 1.12 7.85
N ARG A 115 -4.57 2.04 6.89
CA ARG A 115 -4.99 1.67 5.54
C ARG A 115 -3.95 0.84 4.81
N ILE A 116 -2.65 1.16 4.95
CA ILE A 116 -1.55 0.31 4.45
C ILE A 116 -1.68 -1.10 5.06
N SER A 117 -1.83 -1.18 6.38
CA SER A 117 -1.83 -2.46 7.08
C SER A 117 -3.07 -3.32 6.80
N GLU A 118 -4.20 -2.72 6.41
CA GLU A 118 -5.42 -3.42 6.00
C GLU A 118 -5.41 -3.86 4.53
N THR A 119 -4.47 -3.36 3.74
CA THR A 119 -4.36 -3.69 2.31
C THR A 119 -3.79 -5.11 2.14
N LYS A 120 -4.66 -6.07 1.80
CA LYS A 120 -4.32 -7.51 1.71
C LYS A 120 -3.13 -7.82 0.80
N ASN A 121 -2.96 -7.07 -0.29
CA ASN A 121 -1.84 -7.29 -1.19
C ASN A 121 -0.52 -6.77 -0.62
N LEU A 122 -0.54 -5.65 0.13
CA LEU A 122 0.64 -5.15 0.85
C LEU A 122 1.03 -6.06 2.01
N GLN A 123 0.08 -6.63 2.75
CA GLN A 123 0.37 -7.64 3.79
C GLN A 123 1.21 -8.82 3.25
N LYS A 124 1.04 -9.17 1.97
CA LYS A 124 1.75 -10.26 1.31
C LYS A 124 3.06 -9.84 0.66
N SER A 125 3.18 -8.60 0.22
CA SER A 125 4.28 -8.15 -0.66
C SER A 125 5.26 -7.19 0.00
N LEU A 126 4.82 -6.40 0.98
CA LEU A 126 5.62 -5.33 1.57
C LEU A 126 6.66 -5.90 2.54
N LEU A 127 7.93 -5.64 2.27
CA LEU A 127 9.08 -6.13 3.04
C LEU A 127 9.75 -5.01 3.82
N ARG A 128 9.79 -3.79 3.27
CA ARG A 128 10.52 -2.66 3.85
C ARG A 128 9.66 -1.41 3.91
N LEU A 129 9.57 -0.81 5.08
CA LEU A 129 8.85 0.44 5.29
C LEU A 129 9.74 1.44 6.04
N LYS A 130 9.84 2.66 5.51
CA LYS A 130 10.54 3.78 6.17
C LYS A 130 9.56 4.92 6.38
N ILE A 131 9.47 5.44 7.60
CA ILE A 131 8.62 6.58 7.98
C ILE A 131 9.50 7.62 8.66
N ILE A 132 9.67 8.77 8.01
CA ILE A 132 10.67 9.78 8.40
C ILE A 132 10.02 11.17 8.40
N SER A 133 10.11 11.93 9.48
CA SER A 133 9.61 13.31 9.54
C SER A 133 8.12 13.45 9.17
N CYS A 134 7.29 12.45 9.52
CA CYS A 134 5.84 12.48 9.29
C CYS A 134 5.14 12.89 10.59
N GLY A 135 5.03 14.20 10.83
CA GLY A 135 4.68 14.77 12.14
C GLY A 135 3.29 14.42 12.72
N ASN A 136 2.36 13.92 11.92
CA ASN A 136 1.03 13.51 12.38
C ASN A 136 0.92 12.00 12.69
N VAL A 137 2.01 11.25 12.55
CA VAL A 137 2.06 9.82 12.90
C VAL A 137 2.31 9.67 14.40
N THR A 138 1.52 8.82 15.04
CA THR A 138 1.60 8.51 16.47
C THR A 138 1.83 7.03 16.73
N ASP A 139 1.95 6.65 18.01
CA ASP A 139 2.10 5.25 18.43
C ASP A 139 0.98 4.38 17.85
N LYS A 140 -0.25 4.90 17.75
CA LYS A 140 -1.42 4.19 17.22
C LYS A 140 -1.22 3.78 15.76
N GLY A 141 -0.76 4.69 14.91
CA GLY A 141 -0.52 4.42 13.49
C GLY A 141 0.59 3.40 13.29
N VAL A 142 1.67 3.52 14.05
CA VAL A 142 2.79 2.58 14.00
C VAL A 142 2.38 1.18 14.48
N ILE A 143 1.65 1.07 15.60
CA ILE A 143 1.13 -0.21 16.09
C ILE A 143 0.20 -0.88 15.08
N ALA A 144 -0.57 -0.11 14.30
CA ALA A 144 -1.46 -0.65 13.28
C ALA A 144 -0.72 -1.47 12.19
N LEU A 145 0.59 -1.27 12.02
CA LEU A 145 1.43 -1.99 11.05
C LEU A 145 1.64 -3.48 11.37
N HIS A 146 1.26 -3.95 12.57
CA HIS A 146 1.40 -5.37 12.97
C HIS A 146 0.75 -6.38 12.01
N LYS A 147 -0.22 -5.95 11.18
CA LYS A 147 -0.88 -6.81 10.17
C LYS A 147 0.02 -7.12 8.96
N LEU A 148 1.12 -6.39 8.78
CA LEU A 148 2.08 -6.60 7.69
C LEU A 148 3.02 -7.75 8.06
N THR A 149 2.50 -8.99 8.02
CA THR A 149 3.19 -10.18 8.54
C THR A 149 4.49 -10.53 7.83
N ASN A 150 4.69 -10.02 6.60
CA ASN A 150 5.90 -10.22 5.81
C ASN A 150 6.88 -9.02 5.91
N LEU A 151 6.59 -8.02 6.74
CA LEU A 151 7.48 -6.88 6.91
C LEU A 151 8.76 -7.32 7.62
N GLU A 152 9.89 -7.17 6.93
CA GLU A 152 11.21 -7.57 7.40
C GLU A 152 11.96 -6.40 8.04
N TYR A 153 11.72 -5.17 7.56
CA TYR A 153 12.43 -3.99 8.03
C TYR A 153 11.51 -2.78 8.19
N LEU A 154 11.56 -2.14 9.36
CA LEU A 154 10.85 -0.91 9.68
C LEU A 154 11.83 0.13 10.25
N TYR A 155 11.93 1.28 9.58
CA TYR A 155 12.69 2.44 10.05
C TYR A 155 11.76 3.58 10.44
N LEU A 156 11.88 4.05 11.68
CA LEU A 156 11.14 5.19 12.21
C LEU A 156 12.13 6.27 12.64
N SER A 157 12.00 7.47 12.09
CA SER A 157 12.89 8.59 12.39
C SER A 157 12.15 9.91 12.43
N ASP A 158 12.49 10.77 13.39
CA ASP A 158 11.93 12.13 13.53
C ASP A 158 10.38 12.11 13.51
N LEU A 159 9.77 11.35 14.43
CA LEU A 159 8.32 11.24 14.57
C LEU A 159 7.87 11.80 15.93
N PRO A 160 7.62 13.12 16.05
CA PRO A 160 7.31 13.76 17.34
C PRO A 160 5.98 13.31 17.97
N GLY A 161 5.12 12.63 17.20
CA GLY A 161 3.88 12.03 17.70
C GLY A 161 4.08 10.70 18.44
N ILE A 162 5.27 10.09 18.37
CA ILE A 162 5.60 8.85 19.09
C ILE A 162 6.04 9.21 20.51
N ARG A 163 5.23 8.84 21.50
CA ARG A 163 5.49 9.16 22.91
C ARG A 163 5.97 7.97 23.72
N GLN A 164 5.69 6.74 23.27
CA GLN A 164 5.97 5.52 24.02
C GLN A 164 6.79 4.55 23.17
N LYS A 165 7.97 5.00 22.70
CA LYS A 165 8.80 4.27 21.74
C LYS A 165 9.13 2.83 22.18
N GLU A 166 9.43 2.61 23.46
CA GLU A 166 9.74 1.27 24.00
C GLU A 166 8.50 0.35 24.01
N THR A 167 7.33 0.88 24.39
CA THR A 167 6.08 0.12 24.40
C THR A 167 5.64 -0.22 22.97
N THR A 168 5.69 0.76 22.07
CA THR A 168 5.38 0.59 20.65
C THR A 168 6.30 -0.45 20.00
N ALA A 169 7.61 -0.39 20.28
CA ALA A 169 8.57 -1.39 19.82
C ALA A 169 8.26 -2.79 20.35
N ARG A 170 7.96 -2.93 21.64
CA ARG A 170 7.61 -4.23 22.24
C ARG A 170 6.36 -4.85 21.61
N ILE A 171 5.31 -4.06 21.39
CA ILE A 171 4.07 -4.53 20.75
C ILE A 171 4.35 -5.02 19.32
N LEU A 172 5.12 -4.25 18.54
CA LEU A 172 5.48 -4.66 17.18
C LEU A 172 6.35 -5.92 17.16
N GLN A 173 7.36 -6.02 18.03
CA GLN A 173 8.23 -7.19 18.13
C GLN A 173 7.47 -8.44 18.60
N GLN A 174 6.47 -8.30 19.48
CA GLN A 174 5.60 -9.43 19.85
C GLN A 174 4.75 -9.92 18.69
N ALA A 175 4.26 -9.02 17.83
CA ALA A 175 3.45 -9.38 16.68
C ALA A 175 4.28 -9.86 15.48
N LEU A 176 5.47 -9.29 15.28
CA LEU A 176 6.38 -9.50 14.16
C LEU A 176 7.78 -9.84 14.70
N PRO A 177 8.02 -11.07 15.19
CA PRO A 177 9.26 -11.42 15.91
C PRO A 177 10.53 -11.40 15.05
N ASN A 178 10.39 -11.43 13.72
CA ASN A 178 11.51 -11.36 12.79
C ASN A 178 11.73 -9.95 12.21
N LEU A 179 10.96 -8.95 12.67
CA LEU A 179 11.06 -7.58 12.17
C LEU A 179 12.36 -6.94 12.68
N GLU A 180 13.20 -6.50 11.76
CA GLU A 180 14.28 -5.57 12.05
C GLU A 180 13.69 -4.17 12.26
N LEU A 181 13.71 -3.69 13.51
CA LEU A 181 13.16 -2.41 13.90
C LEU A 181 14.28 -1.44 14.27
N GLU A 182 14.43 -0.37 13.48
CA GLU A 182 15.40 0.69 13.70
C GLU A 182 14.67 1.99 14.07
N LEU A 183 15.04 2.56 15.22
CA LEU A 183 14.39 3.72 15.83
C LEU A 183 15.40 4.84 16.02
N ASP A 184 15.15 5.95 15.33
CA ASP A 184 15.90 7.21 15.43
C ASP A 184 14.92 8.29 15.91
N LEU A 185 14.41 8.09 17.13
CA LEU A 185 13.36 8.88 17.77
C LEU A 185 13.95 9.51 19.03
N ASP A 186 14.10 10.83 19.03
CA ASP A 186 14.54 11.62 20.18
C ASP A 186 13.49 11.61 21.30
#